data_AF-A0A967WH26-F1
#
_entry.id   AF-A0A967WH26-F1
#
_cell.length_a   1.000
_cell.length_b   1.000
_cell.length_c   1.000
_cell.angle_alpha   90.00
_cell.angle_beta   90.00
_cell.angle_gamma   90.00
#
_symmetry.space_group_name_H-M   'P 1'
#
loop_
_entity.id
_entity.type
_entity.pdbx_description
1 polymer ?
#
loop_
_entity_poly.entity_id
_entity_poly.type
_entity_poly.pdbx_seq_one_letter_code
_entity_poly.pdbx_strand_id
1 'polypeptide(L)'
;MDIARNHTATHLLHSELRYVLGEHVQQAGSLVTPGRLRFDFTHPAMLTEDELALVTRSVNDAVLANYPVQVVQERYRQAVSEGVIALFGEKYGD
;
A
#
# COMPACT_ATOMS: atom_id res chain seq x y z
N MET A 1 5.91 -16.76 9.04
CA MET A 1 4.69 -15.99 8.66
C MET A 1 4.95 -14.49 8.61
N ASP A 2 6.03 -13.97 9.21
CA ASP A 2 6.23 -12.52 9.35
C ASP A 2 6.37 -11.78 8.03
N ILE A 3 6.98 -12.41 7.02
CA ILE A 3 7.05 -11.85 5.66
C ILE A 3 5.65 -11.60 5.09
N ALA A 4 4.72 -12.55 5.24
CA ALA A 4 3.35 -12.39 4.73
C ALA A 4 2.57 -11.30 5.49
N ARG A 5 2.74 -11.23 6.81
CA ARG A 5 2.15 -10.16 7.64
C ARG A 5 2.69 -8.79 7.24
N ASN A 6 4.01 -8.66 7.12
CA ASN A 6 4.67 -7.42 6.72
C ASN A 6 4.31 -7.02 5.29
N HIS A 7 4.15 -7.98 4.38
CA HIS A 7 3.67 -7.72 3.02
C HIS A 7 2.23 -7.19 3.01
N THR A 8 1.34 -7.80 3.79
CA THR A 8 -0.05 -7.32 3.93
C THR A 8 -0.07 -5.91 4.52
N ALA A 9 0.74 -5.66 5.55
CA ALA A 9 0.88 -4.34 6.15
C ALA A 9 1.41 -3.28 5.16
N THR A 10 2.29 -3.66 4.22
CA THR A 10 2.72 -2.75 3.14
C THR A 10 1.52 -2.29 2.29
N HIS A 11 0.60 -3.19 1.92
CA HIS A 11 -0.58 -2.83 1.14
C HIS A 11 -1.54 -1.93 1.92
N LEU A 12 -1.80 -2.25 3.18
CA LEU A 12 -2.62 -1.41 4.05
C LEU A 12 -1.99 -0.02 4.22
N LEU A 13 -0.69 0.05 4.51
CA LEU A 13 0.02 1.32 4.64
C LEU A 13 -0.07 2.15 3.36
N HIS A 14 0.09 1.55 2.18
CA HIS A 14 -0.04 2.27 0.92
C HIS A 14 -1.46 2.81 0.70
N SER A 15 -2.49 2.00 0.97
CA SER A 15 -3.89 2.42 0.89
C SER A 15 -4.18 3.60 1.82
N GLU A 16 -3.77 3.49 3.08
CA GLU A 16 -4.04 4.50 4.10
C GLU A 16 -3.26 5.80 3.86
N LEU A 17 -2.01 5.71 3.39
CA LEU A 17 -1.28 6.91 2.96
C LEU A 17 -2.00 7.65 1.82
N ARG A 18 -2.56 6.92 0.85
CA ARG A 18 -3.35 7.53 -0.24
C ARG A 18 -4.66 8.12 0.27
N TYR A 19 -5.32 7.47 1.22
CA TYR A 19 -6.55 7.97 1.83
C TYR A 19 -6.31 9.27 2.62
N VAL A 20 -5.23 9.34 3.40
CA VAL A 20 -4.93 10.50 4.25
C VAL A 20 -4.27 11.65 3.47
N LEU A 21 -3.29 11.34 2.63
CA LEU A 21 -2.43 12.34 1.99
C LEU A 21 -2.87 12.66 0.56
N GLY A 22 -3.63 11.78 -0.09
CA GLY A 22 -4.10 11.93 -1.47
C GLY A 22 -3.52 10.92 -2.45
N GLU A 23 -4.20 10.80 -3.60
CA GLU A 23 -3.89 9.81 -4.65
C GLU A 23 -2.56 10.02 -5.37
N HIS A 24 -1.87 11.14 -5.15
CA HIS A 24 -0.52 11.37 -5.69
C HIS A 24 0.55 10.55 -4.97
N VAL A 25 0.24 9.98 -3.80
CA VAL A 25 1.16 9.06 -3.14
C VAL A 25 1.38 7.82 -4.01
N GLN A 26 2.64 7.60 -4.39
CA GLN A 26 3.09 6.46 -5.17
C GLN A 26 4.24 5.77 -4.44
N GLN A 27 4.31 4.45 -4.53
CA GLN A 27 5.44 3.68 -4.00
C GLN A 27 6.72 4.00 -4.77
N ALA A 28 7.75 4.43 -4.06
CA ALA A 28 9.11 4.64 -4.57
C ALA A 28 10.07 3.49 -4.21
N GLY A 29 9.73 2.69 -3.18
CA GLY A 29 10.54 1.57 -2.74
C GLY A 29 9.86 0.77 -1.63
N SER A 30 10.24 -0.50 -1.47
CA SER A 30 9.78 -1.31 -0.34
C SER A 30 10.80 -2.38 0.03
N LEU A 31 10.98 -2.58 1.34
CA LEU A 31 11.74 -3.68 1.91
C LEU A 31 10.81 -4.46 2.83
N VAL A 32 10.68 -5.76 2.59
CA VAL A 32 9.90 -6.67 3.44
C VAL A 32 10.84 -7.77 3.94
N THR A 33 11.05 -7.81 5.26
CA THR A 33 11.88 -8.82 5.93
C THR A 33 11.11 -9.38 7.13
N PRO A 34 11.54 -10.50 7.74
CA PRO A 34 10.86 -11.02 8.94
C PRO A 34 10.84 -10.02 10.11
N GLY A 35 11.89 -9.20 10.27
CA GLY A 35 12.03 -8.27 11.40
C GLY A 35 11.39 -6.90 11.21
N ARG A 36 11.17 -6.46 9.96
CA ARG A 36 10.57 -5.15 9.65
C ARG A 36 10.07 -5.05 8.21
N LEU A 37 9.17 -4.09 8.00
CA LEU A 37 8.88 -3.50 6.70
C LEU A 37 9.45 -2.06 6.62
N ARG A 38 9.87 -1.64 5.43
CA ARG A 38 10.13 -0.24 5.08
C ARG A 38 9.32 0.07 3.81
N PHE A 39 8.65 1.20 3.80
CA PHE A 39 7.88 1.67 2.65
C PHE A 39 8.32 3.09 2.31
N ASP A 40 8.87 3.27 1.12
CA ASP A 40 9.34 4.54 0.60
C ASP A 40 8.29 5.04 -0.40
N PHE A 41 7.81 6.28 -0.26
CA PHE A 41 6.73 6.83 -1.09
C PHE A 41 6.99 8.29 -1.50
N THR A 42 6.35 8.72 -2.58
CA THR A 42 6.44 10.10 -3.08
C THR A 42 5.44 11.00 -2.35
N HIS A 43 5.93 12.05 -1.71
CA HIS A 43 5.12 13.12 -1.13
C HIS A 43 5.98 14.41 -1.11
N PRO A 44 5.43 15.58 -1.45
CA PRO A 44 6.23 16.80 -1.67
C PRO A 44 6.79 17.43 -0.39
N ALA A 45 6.33 17.00 0.79
CA ALA A 45 6.74 17.53 2.08
C ALA A 45 7.01 16.40 3.09
N MET A 46 7.51 16.75 4.28
CA MET A 46 7.47 15.83 5.42
C MET A 46 6.05 15.75 5.96
N LEU A 47 5.67 14.59 6.51
CA LEU A 47 4.40 14.47 7.22
C LEU A 47 4.40 15.35 8.46
N THR A 48 3.27 16.00 8.69
CA THR A 48 2.95 16.60 9.98
C THR A 48 2.74 15.51 11.04
N GLU A 49 2.84 15.87 12.32
CA GLU A 49 2.58 14.95 13.43
C GLU A 49 1.14 14.40 13.39
N ASP A 50 0.18 15.25 13.00
CA ASP A 50 -1.24 14.86 12.87
C ASP A 50 -1.47 13.88 11.73
N GLU A 51 -0.86 14.09 10.56
CA GLU A 51 -0.92 13.15 9.44
C GLU A 51 -0.30 11.81 9.81
N LEU A 52 0.87 11.82 10.47
CA LEU A 52 1.53 10.60 10.92
C LEU A 52 0.68 9.84 11.93
N ALA A 53 0.07 10.53 12.89
CA ALA A 53 -0.83 9.94 13.88
C ALA A 53 -2.09 9.37 13.21
N LEU A 54 -2.65 10.08 12.22
CA LEU A 54 -3.82 9.65 11.47
C LEU A 54 -3.54 8.38 10.65
N VAL A 55 -2.45 8.35 9.87
CA VAL A 55 -2.04 7.17 9.10
C VAL A 55 -1.77 5.98 10.04
N THR A 56 -1.08 6.21 11.16
CA THR A 56 -0.79 5.15 12.13
C THR A 56 -2.09 4.55 12.68
N ARG A 57 -3.05 5.41 13.05
CA ARG A 57 -4.35 4.94 13.55
C ARG A 57 -5.12 4.17 12.48
N SER A 58 -5.26 4.74 11.29
CA SER A 58 -6.09 4.13 10.24
C SER A 58 -5.52 2.79 9.75
N VAL A 59 -4.20 2.63 9.68
CA VAL A 59 -3.57 1.33 9.40
C VAL A 59 -3.92 0.29 10.47
N ASN A 60 -3.86 0.66 11.76
CA ASN A 60 -4.24 -0.26 12.83
C ASN A 60 -5.73 -0.60 12.78
N ASP A 61 -6.59 0.37 12.49
CA ASP A 61 -8.03 0.14 12.32
C ASP A 61 -8.30 -0.83 11.16
N ALA A 62 -7.59 -0.69 10.04
CA ALA A 62 -7.69 -1.60 8.89
C ALA A 62 -7.22 -3.02 9.22
N VAL A 63 -6.16 -3.17 10.03
CA VAL A 63 -5.74 -4.48 10.55
C VAL A 63 -6.82 -5.10 11.42
N LEU A 64 -7.43 -4.32 12.33
CA LEU A 64 -8.48 -4.78 13.24
C LEU A 64 -9.79 -5.12 12.51
N ALA A 65 -10.08 -4.44 11.42
CA ALA A 65 -11.24 -4.72 10.57
C ALA A 65 -11.17 -6.12 9.92
N ASN A 66 -9.97 -6.71 9.81
CA ASN A 66 -9.76 -8.08 9.34
C ASN A 66 -10.45 -8.36 7.99
N TYR A 67 -10.25 -7.46 7.03
CA TYR A 67 -10.80 -7.60 5.68
C TYR A 67 -10.35 -8.92 5.02
N PRO A 68 -11.21 -9.58 4.24
CA PRO A 68 -10.83 -10.76 3.49
C PRO A 68 -9.81 -10.40 2.41
N VAL A 69 -8.73 -11.18 2.33
CA VAL A 69 -7.75 -11.07 1.25
C VAL A 69 -8.18 -11.98 0.11
N GLN A 70 -8.40 -11.40 -1.08
CA GLN A 70 -8.76 -12.13 -2.30
C GLN A 70 -7.71 -11.91 -3.38
N VAL A 71 -7.44 -12.94 -4.18
CA VAL A 71 -6.51 -12.90 -5.31
C VAL A 71 -7.22 -13.45 -6.53
N VAL A 72 -7.21 -12.70 -7.62
CA VAL A 72 -7.81 -13.06 -8.91
C VAL A 72 -6.75 -12.92 -10.00
N GLN A 73 -6.80 -13.79 -11.01
CA GLN A 73 -5.98 -13.68 -12.21
C GLN A 73 -6.81 -13.13 -13.36
N GLU A 74 -6.40 -12.00 -13.91
CA GLU A 74 -7.14 -11.30 -14.96
C GLU A 74 -6.20 -10.73 -16.02
N ARG A 75 -6.77 -10.30 -17.14
CA ARG A 75 -6.01 -9.60 -18.18
C ARG A 75 -5.65 -8.20 -17.69
N TYR A 76 -4.43 -7.75 -17.99
CA TYR A 76 -3.92 -6.45 -17.56
C TYR A 76 -4.89 -5.28 -17.82
N ARG A 77 -5.40 -5.16 -19.05
CA ARG A 77 -6.34 -4.08 -19.42
C ARG A 77 -7.64 -4.09 -18.61
N GLN A 78 -8.13 -5.28 -18.24
CA GLN A 78 -9.32 -5.42 -17.42
C GLN A 78 -9.02 -4.94 -15.99
N ALA A 79 -7.96 -5.45 -15.37
CA ALA A 79 -7.55 -5.05 -14.03
C ALA A 79 -7.33 -3.52 -13.91
N VAL A 80 -6.67 -2.90 -14.90
CA VAL A 80 -6.49 -1.43 -14.92
C VAL A 80 -7.83 -0.70 -15.01
N SER A 81 -8.78 -1.18 -15.82
CA SER A 81 -10.11 -0.57 -15.94
C SER A 81 -10.96 -0.68 -14.66
N GLU A 82 -10.67 -1.68 -13.82
CA GLU A 82 -11.30 -1.88 -12.51
C GLU A 82 -10.64 -1.04 -11.39
N GLY A 83 -9.68 -0.18 -11.74
CA GLY A 83 -9.03 0.72 -10.79
C GLY A 83 -7.90 0.09 -9.99
N VAL A 84 -7.37 -1.06 -10.43
CA VAL A 84 -6.19 -1.65 -9.81
C VAL A 84 -5.01 -0.68 -9.92
N ILE A 85 -4.35 -0.44 -8.79
CA ILE A 85 -3.11 0.33 -8.74
C ILE A 85 -1.98 -0.54 -9.31
N ALA A 86 -1.66 -0.33 -10.58
CA ALA A 86 -0.53 -0.98 -11.23
C ALA A 86 0.78 -0.37 -10.71
N LEU A 87 1.43 -1.08 -9.79
CA LEU A 87 2.77 -0.71 -9.30
C LEU A 87 3.79 -1.17 -10.33
N PHE A 88 4.51 -0.21 -10.94
CA PHE A 88 5.56 -0.42 -11.96
C PHE A 88 5.01 -0.75 -13.36
N GLY A 89 4.85 0.30 -14.19
CA GLY A 89 4.35 0.19 -15.58
C GLY A 89 5.21 -0.66 -16.52
N GLU A 90 6.44 -1.02 -16.15
CA GLU A 90 7.35 -1.82 -16.99
C GLU A 90 7.26 -3.33 -16.74
N LYS A 91 6.61 -3.78 -15.65
CA LYS A 91 6.64 -5.20 -15.23
C LYS A 91 5.45 -6.04 -15.68
N TYR A 92 4.39 -5.41 -16.18
CA TYR A 92 3.21 -6.10 -16.68
C TYR A 92 3.30 -6.17 -18.20
N GLY A 93 3.97 -7.20 -18.72
CA GLY A 93 3.90 -7.55 -20.13
C GLY A 93 2.49 -8.06 -20.50
N ASP A 94 2.14 -7.93 -21.78
CA ASP A 94 0.84 -8.32 -22.37
C ASP A 94 0.36 -9.73 -21.98
#